data_AF-A0A0C9SK27-F1
#
_entry.id   AF-A0A0C9SK27-F1
#
_cell.length_a   1.000
_cell.length_b   1.000
_cell.length_c   1.000
_cell.angle_alpha   90.00
_cell.angle_beta   90.00
_cell.angle_gamma   90.00
#
_symmetry.space_group_name_H-M   'P 1'
#
loop_
_entity.id
_entity.type
_entity.pdbx_description
1 polymer ?
#
loop_
_entity_poly.entity_id
_entity_poly.type
_entity_poly.pdbx_seq_one_letter_code
_entity_poly.pdbx_strand_id
1 'polypeptide(L)'
;AWPQLQIFSLGARFGWMEESRVTLGGVKSLIRHCPGLKNLELVIDATKEVPERAGAMAVANNKITGLVLGNSKIRAQTDEVAEELGAVLPQLRWIETWS
;
A
#
# COMPACT_ATOMS: atom_id res chain seq x y z
N ALA A 1 -4.75 2.88 16.37
CA ALA A 1 -4.11 3.73 15.35
C ALA A 1 -2.77 4.22 15.88
N TRP A 2 -1.74 4.33 15.02
CA TRP A 2 -0.41 4.83 15.39
C TRP A 2 -0.08 6.11 14.61
N PRO A 3 -0.61 7.27 15.01
CA PRO A 3 -0.57 8.48 14.20
C PRO A 3 0.85 9.03 13.97
N GLN A 4 1.78 8.70 14.86
CA GLN A 4 3.19 9.10 14.80
C GLN A 4 4.09 8.07 14.09
N LEU A 5 3.53 6.95 13.60
CA LEU A 5 4.30 5.95 12.88
C LEU A 5 4.85 6.56 11.58
N GLN A 6 6.17 6.52 11.41
CA GLN A 6 6.84 7.05 10.22
C GLN A 6 7.31 5.96 9.25
N ILE A 7 7.63 4.79 9.78
CA ILE A 7 8.15 3.65 9.01
C ILE A 7 7.32 2.43 9.38
N PHE A 8 6.79 1.76 8.36
CA PHE A 8 6.16 0.46 8.51
C PHE A 8 6.79 -0.51 7.51
N SER A 9 7.45 -1.55 8.01
CA SER A 9 8.05 -2.60 7.20
C SER A 9 7.54 -3.96 7.66
N LEU A 10 6.89 -4.70 6.77
CA LEU A 10 6.30 -6.01 7.05
C LEU A 10 6.59 -7.02 5.94
N GLY A 11 7.58 -7.87 6.18
CA GLY A 11 7.93 -8.97 5.28
C GLY A 11 8.44 -8.54 3.90
N ALA A 12 8.86 -7.27 3.75
CA ALA A 12 9.46 -6.77 2.52
C ALA A 12 10.89 -7.28 2.29
N ARG A 13 11.63 -7.60 3.36
CA ARG A 13 13.06 -7.99 3.29
C ARG A 13 13.33 -9.50 3.31
N PHE A 14 12.41 -10.31 3.80
CA PHE A 14 12.60 -11.76 3.87
C PHE A 14 11.45 -12.53 3.24
N GLY A 15 10.53 -11.81 2.58
CA GLY A 15 9.28 -12.36 2.11
C GLY A 15 8.41 -12.87 3.26
N TRP A 16 7.38 -13.60 2.88
CA TRP A 16 6.49 -14.32 3.78
C TRP A 16 6.60 -15.80 3.46
N MET A 17 6.52 -16.68 4.46
CA MET A 17 6.45 -18.13 4.22
C MET A 17 5.13 -18.54 3.57
N GLU A 18 4.07 -17.76 3.82
CA GLU A 18 2.75 -17.91 3.22
C GLU A 18 2.43 -16.73 2.31
N GLU A 19 1.43 -16.88 1.45
CA GLU A 19 0.96 -15.77 0.63
C GLU A 19 0.48 -14.59 1.49
N SER A 20 0.88 -13.37 1.11
CA SER A 20 0.39 -12.18 1.78
C SER A 20 -1.13 -12.09 1.67
N ARG A 21 -1.76 -11.78 2.80
CA ARG A 21 -3.20 -11.48 2.88
C ARG A 21 -3.47 -9.98 2.96
N VAL A 22 -2.43 -9.15 2.88
CA VAL A 22 -2.59 -7.70 2.90
C VAL A 22 -3.13 -7.25 1.55
N THR A 23 -4.33 -6.68 1.54
CA THR A 23 -4.96 -6.16 0.33
C THR A 23 -4.69 -4.67 0.16
N LEU A 24 -5.00 -4.13 -1.03
CA LEU A 24 -4.93 -2.69 -1.28
C LEU A 24 -5.87 -1.91 -0.35
N GLY A 25 -7.04 -2.46 -0.01
CA GLY A 25 -7.93 -1.93 1.03
C GLY A 25 -7.27 -1.85 2.42
N GLY A 26 -6.46 -2.85 2.78
CA GLY A 26 -5.66 -2.85 3.99
C GLY A 26 -4.62 -1.71 4.00
N VAL A 27 -3.95 -1.47 2.87
CA VAL A 27 -3.00 -0.35 2.69
C VAL A 27 -3.71 1.00 2.87
N LYS A 28 -4.87 1.19 2.23
CA LYS A 28 -5.69 2.40 2.37
C LYS A 28 -6.07 2.65 3.84
N SER A 29 -6.45 1.60 4.57
CA SER A 29 -6.73 1.69 6.00
C SER A 29 -5.51 2.09 6.82
N LEU A 30 -4.33 1.52 6.53
CA LEU A 30 -3.08 1.88 7.21
C LEU A 30 -2.73 3.36 6.99
N ILE A 31 -2.78 3.82 5.75
CA ILE A 31 -2.53 5.22 5.36
C ILE A 31 -3.46 6.17 6.12
N ARG A 32 -4.76 5.82 6.20
CA ARG A 32 -5.76 6.60 6.94
C ARG A 32 -5.43 6.78 8.41
N HIS A 33 -4.93 5.74 9.06
CA HIS A 33 -4.68 5.74 10.50
C HIS A 33 -3.25 6.16 10.87
N CYS A 34 -2.36 6.31 9.89
CA CYS A 34 -0.95 6.66 10.06
C CYS A 34 -0.57 7.85 9.16
N PRO A 35 -1.08 9.06 9.42
CA PRO A 35 -0.76 10.27 8.62
C PRO A 35 0.70 10.72 8.74
N GLY A 36 1.44 10.18 9.71
CA GLY A 36 2.88 10.38 9.87
C GLY A 36 3.75 9.52 8.94
N LEU A 37 3.16 8.53 8.27
CA LEU A 37 3.89 7.48 7.55
C LEU A 37 4.62 8.08 6.34
N LYS A 38 5.90 7.75 6.21
CA LYS A 38 6.83 8.21 5.17
C LYS A 38 7.40 7.05 4.36
N ASN A 39 7.62 5.92 5.03
CA ASN A 39 8.19 4.72 4.43
C ASN A 39 7.22 3.56 4.65
N LEU A 40 6.83 2.93 3.55
CA LEU A 40 5.92 1.79 3.56
C LEU A 40 6.53 0.66 2.74
N GLU A 41 6.86 -0.42 3.43
CA GLU A 41 7.44 -1.62 2.86
C GLU A 41 6.57 -2.83 3.26
N LEU A 42 5.95 -3.49 2.30
CA LEU A 42 5.17 -4.70 2.56
C LEU A 42 4.88 -5.45 1.26
N VAL A 43 4.60 -6.74 1.40
CA VAL A 43 4.04 -7.53 0.30
C VAL A 43 2.52 -7.43 0.36
N ILE A 44 1.88 -7.09 -0.76
CA ILE A 44 0.43 -7.07 -0.92
C ILE A 44 -0.06 -8.12 -1.92
N ASP A 45 -1.32 -8.46 -1.78
CA ASP A 45 -2.10 -9.18 -2.77
C ASP A 45 -3.19 -8.23 -3.30
N ALA A 46 -2.87 -7.54 -4.41
CA ALA A 46 -3.81 -6.68 -5.12
C ALA A 46 -4.77 -7.48 -6.02
N THR A 47 -4.65 -8.83 -6.09
CA THR A 47 -5.62 -9.68 -6.78
C THR A 47 -6.93 -9.84 -6.03
N LYS A 48 -6.90 -9.63 -4.71
CA LYS A 48 -8.05 -9.70 -3.84
C LYS A 48 -8.68 -8.31 -3.73
N GLU A 49 -9.75 -8.07 -4.50
CA GLU A 49 -10.62 -6.91 -4.32
C GLU A 49 -11.15 -6.90 -2.90
N VAL A 50 -11.32 -5.71 -2.33
CA VAL A 50 -12.13 -5.51 -1.14
C VAL A 50 -13.35 -4.71 -1.55
N PRO A 51 -14.59 -5.13 -1.20
CA PRO A 51 -15.78 -4.36 -1.51
C PRO A 51 -15.69 -2.95 -0.90
N GLU A 52 -15.79 -1.93 -1.73
CA GLU A 52 -15.98 -0.56 -1.25
C GLU A 52 -17.37 -0.43 -0.63
N ARG A 53 -17.43 -0.25 0.70
CA ARG A 53 -18.47 0.57 1.34
C ARG A 53 -17.92 1.30 2.55
N ALA A 54 -17.56 2.56 2.35
CA ALA A 54 -18.16 3.71 3.05
C ALA A 54 -17.27 4.95 2.86
N GLY A 55 -17.82 5.96 2.18
CA GLY A 55 -17.40 7.34 2.32
C GLY A 55 -16.13 7.70 1.55
N ALA A 56 -16.35 8.25 0.36
CA ALA A 56 -15.42 9.11 -0.34
C ALA A 56 -14.92 10.24 0.59
N MET A 57 -13.83 9.97 1.29
CA MET A 57 -12.88 10.98 1.72
C MET A 57 -11.53 10.46 1.30
N ALA A 58 -11.01 11.02 0.21
CA ALA A 58 -9.67 10.76 -0.30
C ALA A 58 -8.66 11.05 0.80
N VAL A 59 -8.28 10.01 1.55
CA VAL A 59 -7.18 10.12 2.50
C VAL A 59 -5.91 9.98 1.70
N ALA A 60 -5.37 11.12 1.31
CA ALA A 60 -4.08 11.22 0.64
C ALA A 60 -2.96 11.33 1.68
N ASN A 61 -1.89 10.54 1.51
CA ASN A 61 -0.64 10.73 2.21
C ASN A 61 0.40 11.34 1.26
N ASN A 62 0.71 12.62 1.52
CA ASN A 62 1.66 13.41 0.73
C ASN A 62 3.14 13.21 1.15
N LYS A 63 3.41 12.37 2.14
CA LYS A 63 4.75 12.17 2.71
C LYS A 63 5.44 10.93 2.15
N ILE A 64 4.67 9.92 1.76
CA ILE A 64 5.20 8.74 1.09
C ILE A 64 5.57 9.11 -0.34
N THR A 65 6.84 8.90 -0.67
CA THR A 65 7.38 9.15 -2.02
C THR A 65 7.85 7.87 -2.71
N GLY A 66 7.93 6.77 -1.97
CA GLY A 66 8.33 5.45 -2.46
C GLY A 66 7.64 4.32 -1.74
N LEU A 67 7.42 3.22 -2.45
CA LEU A 67 6.88 1.97 -1.90
C LEU A 67 7.84 0.83 -2.19
N VAL A 68 8.03 -0.05 -1.22
CA VAL A 68 8.68 -1.35 -1.44
C VAL A 68 7.60 -2.43 -1.36
N LEU A 69 7.27 -3.04 -2.49
CA LEU A 69 6.20 -4.02 -2.62
C LEU A 69 6.69 -5.47 -2.70
N GLY A 70 7.99 -5.73 -2.71
CA GLY A 70 8.54 -7.08 -2.77
C GLY A 70 7.96 -7.89 -3.94
N ASN A 71 7.55 -9.13 -3.69
CA ASN A 71 6.90 -10.03 -4.67
C ASN A 71 5.36 -9.91 -4.68
N SER A 72 4.84 -8.68 -4.57
CA SER A 72 3.39 -8.43 -4.54
C SER A 72 2.67 -8.97 -5.77
N LYS A 73 1.51 -9.59 -5.55
CA LYS A 73 0.65 -10.05 -6.64
C LYS A 73 -0.21 -8.89 -7.13
N ILE A 74 -0.13 -8.59 -8.42
CA ILE A 74 -0.92 -7.56 -9.09
C ILE A 74 -1.90 -8.23 -10.06
N ARG A 75 -3.09 -7.65 -10.23
CA ARG A 75 -4.07 -8.10 -11.24
C ARG A 75 -3.58 -7.86 -12.66
N ALA A 76 -4.23 -8.52 -13.62
CA ALA A 76 -4.02 -8.24 -15.03
C ALA A 76 -4.35 -6.77 -15.38
N GLN A 77 -5.30 -6.17 -14.69
CA GLN A 77 -5.62 -4.74 -14.76
C GLN A 77 -4.67 -3.93 -13.87
N THR A 78 -3.44 -3.71 -14.34
CA THR A 78 -2.42 -2.94 -13.60
C THR A 78 -2.78 -1.46 -13.44
N ASP A 79 -3.55 -0.91 -14.39
CA ASP A 79 -3.89 0.52 -14.41
C ASP A 79 -4.78 0.91 -13.23
N GLU A 80 -5.75 0.07 -12.87
CA GLU A 80 -6.64 0.31 -11.70
C GLU A 80 -5.85 0.38 -10.40
N VAL A 81 -4.86 -0.51 -10.23
CA VAL A 81 -3.98 -0.52 -9.04
C VAL A 81 -3.12 0.74 -9.02
N ALA A 82 -2.60 1.17 -10.18
CA ALA A 82 -1.81 2.39 -10.29
C ALA A 82 -2.64 3.65 -10.00
N GLU A 83 -3.86 3.74 -10.53
CA GLU A 83 -4.80 4.83 -10.26
C GLU A 83 -5.15 4.93 -8.78
N GLU A 84 -5.47 3.80 -8.14
CA GLU A 84 -5.75 3.77 -6.71
C GLU A 84 -4.55 4.24 -5.88
N LEU A 85 -3.34 3.74 -6.19
CA LEU A 85 -2.12 4.17 -5.52
C LEU A 85 -1.85 5.66 -5.74
N GLY A 86 -2.07 6.18 -6.95
CA GLY A 86 -1.92 7.60 -7.28
C GLY A 86 -2.91 8.48 -6.51
N ALA A 87 -4.15 8.00 -6.32
CA ALA A 87 -5.17 8.73 -5.56
C ALA A 87 -4.85 8.82 -4.07
N VAL A 88 -4.27 7.77 -3.47
CA VAL A 88 -3.94 7.76 -2.03
C VAL A 88 -2.54 8.23 -1.70
N LEU A 89 -1.61 8.19 -2.66
CA LEU A 89 -0.20 8.56 -2.51
C LEU A 89 0.21 9.51 -3.64
N PRO A 90 -0.31 10.75 -3.69
CA PRO A 90 -0.10 11.66 -4.83
C PRO A 90 1.34 12.15 -5.00
N GLN A 91 2.22 11.88 -4.03
CA GLN A 91 3.65 12.18 -4.10
C GLN A 91 4.51 10.93 -4.36
N LEU A 92 3.90 9.78 -4.68
CA LEU A 92 4.60 8.56 -5.03
C LEU A 92 5.36 8.75 -6.34
N ARG A 93 6.67 8.48 -6.31
CA ARG A 93 7.59 8.69 -7.45
C ARG A 93 8.22 7.40 -7.95
N TRP A 94 8.32 6.39 -7.09
CA TRP A 94 8.94 5.12 -7.43
C TRP A 94 8.30 3.99 -6.64
N ILE A 95 8.33 2.81 -7.24
CA ILE A 95 7.92 1.55 -6.63
C ILE A 95 9.08 0.58 -6.84
N GLU A 96 9.50 -0.07 -5.76
CA GLU A 96 10.50 -1.13 -5.79
C GLU A 96 9.80 -2.48 -5.60
N THR A 97 10.06 -3.41 -6.52
CA THR A 97 9.63 -4.81 -6.44
C THR A 97 10.83 -5.72 -6.50
N TRP A 98 10.68 -6.93 -5.98
CA TRP A 98 11.71 -7.95 -6.07
C TRP A 98 11.54 -8.72 -7.39
N SER A 99 12.66 -8.92 -8.10
CA SER A 99 12.73 -9.70 -9.35
C SER A 99 13.02 -11.16 -9.05
#